data_AF-A0A841KW07-F1
#
_entry.id   AF-A0A841KW07-F1
#
_cell.length_a   1.000
_cell.length_b   1.000
_cell.length_c   1.000
_cell.angle_alpha   90.00
_cell.angle_beta   90.00
_cell.angle_gamma   90.00
#
_symmetry.space_group_name_H-M   'P 1'
#
loop_
_entity.id
_entity.type
_entity.pdbx_description
1 polymer ?
#
loop_
_entity_poly.entity_id
_entity_poly.type
_entity_poly.pdbx_seq_one_letter_code
_entity_poly.pdbx_strand_id
1 'polypeptide(L)'
;MKNLHYCVDCRRIASFNGECSYCNSTSVKDLVKKAPVNVIGTKTKGRVMNVRNNMLELLCVDEGNTKSIRQFEAERLQKIL
;
A
#
# COMPACT_ATOMS: atom_id res chain seq x y z
N MET A 1 -1.89 16.74 -1.10
CA MET A 1 -1.98 15.28 -0.90
C MET A 1 -1.15 14.63 -2.00
N LYS A 2 -0.02 13.99 -1.68
CA LYS A 2 0.65 13.17 -2.69
C LYS A 2 -0.13 11.86 -2.78
N ASN A 3 -0.79 11.65 -3.90
CA ASN A 3 -1.46 10.38 -4.18
C ASN A 3 -0.37 9.32 -4.38
N LEU A 4 -0.53 8.18 -3.72
CA LEU A 4 0.32 7.02 -3.95
C LEU A 4 -0.30 6.18 -5.06
N HIS A 5 0.55 5.43 -5.75
CA HIS A 5 0.17 4.55 -6.83
C HIS A 5 0.60 3.13 -6.49
N TYR A 6 -0.01 2.16 -7.14
CA TYR A 6 0.44 0.77 -7.15
C TYR A 6 0.67 0.30 -8.58
N CYS A 7 1.70 -0.52 -8.76
CA CYS A 7 1.96 -1.16 -10.03
C CYS A 7 1.01 -2.35 -10.19
N VAL A 8 0.38 -2.51 -11.34
CA VAL A 8 -0.53 -3.63 -11.59
C VAL A 8 0.23 -4.96 -11.65
N ASP A 9 1.47 -4.95 -12.16
CA ASP A 9 2.24 -6.17 -12.42
C ASP A 9 2.95 -6.65 -11.14
N CYS A 10 3.74 -5.79 -10.49
CA CYS A 10 4.51 -6.19 -9.30
C CYS A 10 3.81 -5.85 -7.98
N ARG A 11 2.68 -5.13 -8.03
CA ARG A 11 1.84 -4.75 -6.87
C ARG A 11 2.51 -3.84 -5.84
N ARG A 12 3.77 -3.41 -6.04
CA ARG A 12 4.46 -2.47 -5.16
C ARG A 12 3.73 -1.13 -5.12
N ILE A 13 3.76 -0.50 -3.94
CA ILE A 13 3.14 0.80 -3.70
C ILE A 13 4.25 1.84 -3.55
N ALA A 14 4.18 2.90 -4.34
CA ALA A 14 5.08 4.04 -4.23
C ALA A 14 4.50 5.28 -4.95
N SER A 15 5.21 6.39 -4.88
CA SER A 15 4.95 7.56 -5.70
C SER A 15 5.57 7.39 -7.09
N PHE A 16 4.93 6.64 -7.98
CA PHE A 16 5.38 6.49 -9.37
C PHE A 16 5.16 7.77 -10.18
N ASN A 17 6.04 8.01 -11.15
CA ASN A 17 5.93 9.10 -12.12
C ASN A 17 5.72 8.52 -13.53
N GLY A 18 4.58 7.86 -13.75
CA GLY A 18 4.25 7.18 -15.01
C GLY A 18 4.84 5.78 -15.19
N GLU A 19 5.90 5.45 -14.45
CA GLU A 19 6.56 4.14 -14.51
C GLU A 19 6.89 3.59 -13.13
N CYS A 20 6.77 2.28 -12.97
CA CYS A 20 7.14 1.57 -11.76
C CYS A 20 8.66 1.40 -11.65
N SER A 21 9.28 2.07 -10.68
CA SER A 21 10.73 2.01 -10.42
C SER A 21 11.27 0.62 -10.01
N TYR A 22 10.41 -0.38 -9.82
CA TYR A 22 10.80 -1.73 -9.40
C TYR A 22 10.78 -2.76 -10.52
N CYS A 23 9.93 -2.58 -11.54
CA CYS A 23 9.79 -3.55 -12.63
C CYS A 23 9.67 -2.90 -14.01
N ASN A 24 9.88 -1.58 -14.11
CA ASN A 24 9.84 -0.80 -15.35
C ASN A 24 8.53 -0.96 -16.14
N SER A 25 7.44 -1.23 -15.42
CA SER A 25 6.11 -1.30 -16.01
C SER A 25 5.47 0.09 -16.01
N THR A 26 4.83 0.44 -17.12
CA THR A 26 3.99 1.63 -17.27
C THR A 26 2.57 1.43 -16.73
N SER A 27 2.22 0.20 -16.33
CA SER A 27 0.91 -0.15 -15.78
C SER A 27 0.86 0.21 -14.29
N VAL A 28 0.66 1.50 -14.00
CA VAL A 28 0.49 2.04 -12.64
C VAL A 28 -0.92 2.61 -12.45
N LYS A 29 -1.48 2.43 -11.24
CA LYS A 29 -2.83 2.88 -10.88
C LYS A 29 -2.86 3.58 -9.54
N ASP A 30 -3.82 4.47 -9.35
CA ASP A 30 -4.01 5.17 -8.09
C ASP A 30 -4.33 4.22 -6.93
N LEU A 31 -3.69 4.44 -5.79
CA LEU A 31 -4.02 3.75 -4.55
C LEU A 31 -5.20 4.44 -3.86
N VAL A 32 -6.37 3.82 -3.96
CA VAL A 32 -7.60 4.34 -3.36
C VAL A 32 -7.70 4.06 -1.86
N LYS A 33 -8.48 4.89 -1.16
CA LYS A 33 -8.86 4.63 0.24
C LYS A 33 -9.58 3.28 0.35
N LYS A 34 -9.39 2.60 1.47
CA LYS A 34 -9.87 1.23 1.78
C LYS A 34 -9.26 0.12 0.90
N ALA A 35 -8.31 0.44 0.02
CA ALA A 35 -7.59 -0.57 -0.75
C ALA A 35 -6.95 -1.61 0.19
N PRO A 36 -7.11 -2.92 -0.06
CA PRO A 36 -6.47 -3.96 0.71
C PRO A 36 -4.98 -4.07 0.35
N VAL A 37 -4.12 -4.11 1.37
CA VAL A 37 -2.67 -4.17 1.22
C VAL A 37 -2.07 -5.13 2.24
N ASN A 38 -0.88 -5.66 1.96
CA ASN A 38 -0.04 -6.38 2.93
C ASN A 38 1.26 -5.62 3.17
N VAL A 39 1.85 -5.86 4.33
CA VAL A 39 3.21 -5.44 4.63
C VAL A 39 4.18 -6.53 4.15
N ILE A 40 5.09 -6.17 3.26
CA ILE A 40 6.08 -7.07 2.64
C ILE A 40 6.93 -7.71 3.74
N GLY A 41 7.16 -9.03 3.61
CA GLY A 41 7.93 -9.80 4.58
C GLY A 41 7.19 -10.16 5.86
N THR A 42 5.88 -9.88 5.96
CA THR A 42 5.08 -10.20 7.16
C THR A 42 3.74 -10.83 6.78
N LYS A 43 3.05 -11.40 7.79
CA LYS A 43 1.65 -11.85 7.66
C LYS A 43 0.63 -10.71 7.82
N THR A 44 1.08 -9.49 8.10
CA THR A 44 0.21 -8.36 8.38
C THR A 44 -0.48 -7.87 7.11
N LYS A 45 -1.81 -7.87 7.14
CA LYS A 45 -2.68 -7.31 6.11
C LYS A 45 -3.50 -6.18 6.71
N GLY A 46 -3.92 -5.25 5.87
CA GLY A 46 -4.75 -4.13 6.29
C GLY A 46 -5.41 -3.42 5.14
N ARG A 47 -6.19 -2.39 5.48
CA ARG A 47 -6.83 -1.50 4.50
C ARG A 47 -6.31 -0.09 4.66
N VAL A 48 -6.02 0.57 3.53
CA VAL A 48 -5.55 1.96 3.52
C VAL A 48 -6.61 2.89 4.10
N MET A 49 -6.27 3.63 5.15
CA MET A 49 -7.16 4.62 5.77
C MET A 49 -6.76 6.04 5.40
N ASN A 50 -5.46 6.32 5.42
CA ASN A 50 -4.93 7.64 5.13
C ASN A 50 -3.53 7.56 4.53
N VAL A 51 -3.14 8.62 3.82
CA VAL A 51 -1.80 8.78 3.26
C VAL A 51 -1.26 10.13 3.70
N ARG A 52 -0.12 10.13 4.39
CA ARG A 52 0.56 11.34 4.89
C ARG A 52 2.05 11.20 4.65
N ASN A 53 2.67 12.09 3.88
CA ASN A 53 4.12 12.16 3.70
C ASN A 53 4.80 10.80 3.43
N ASN A 54 4.31 10.03 2.46
CA ASN A 54 4.82 8.69 2.10
C ASN A 54 4.56 7.57 3.13
N MET A 55 3.90 7.89 4.25
CA MET A 55 3.41 6.95 5.24
C MET A 55 1.92 6.67 5.00
N LEU A 56 1.53 5.41 5.13
CA LEU A 56 0.14 4.97 5.08
C LEU A 56 -0.31 4.51 6.45
N GLU A 57 -1.46 5.02 6.87
CA GLU A 57 -2.21 4.47 7.98
C GLU A 57 -3.04 3.31 7.48
N LEU A 58 -2.78 2.12 8.00
CA LEU A 58 -3.52 0.91 7.70
C LEU A 58 -4.42 0.53 8.87
N LEU A 59 -5.66 0.18 8.56
CA LEU A 59 -6.52 -0.55 9.47
C LEU A 59 -6.15 -2.04 9.37
N CYS A 60 -5.42 -2.54 10.35
CA CYS A 60 -5.06 -3.94 10.49
C CYS A 60 -6.07 -4.66 11.38
N VAL A 61 -6.30 -5.93 11.07
CA VAL A 61 -7.08 -6.85 11.92
C VAL A 61 -6.13 -7.96 12.31
N ASP A 62 -5.99 -8.21 13.61
CA ASP A 62 -5.20 -9.33 14.12
C ASP A 62 -6.02 -10.63 14.23
N GLU A 63 -5.37 -11.70 14.69
CA GLU A 63 -5.99 -13.03 14.83
C GLU A 63 -7.14 -13.03 15.85
N GLY A 64 -7.14 -12.09 16.80
CA GLY A 64 -8.21 -11.90 17.78
C GLY A 64 -9.36 -11.02 17.28
N ASN A 65 -9.43 -10.72 15.98
CA ASN A 65 -10.37 -9.77 15.38
C ASN A 65 -10.28 -8.34 15.93
N THR A 66 -9.19 -8.00 16.60
CA THR A 66 -8.98 -6.65 17.13
C THR A 66 -8.46 -5.74 16.03
N LYS A 67 -9.11 -4.58 15.89
CA LYS A 67 -8.76 -3.57 14.89
C LYS A 67 -7.74 -2.60 15.47
N SER A 68 -6.64 -2.40 14.77
CA SER A 68 -5.62 -1.41 15.13
C SER A 68 -5.24 -0.55 13.92
N ILE A 69 -4.96 0.73 14.16
CA ILE A 69 -4.36 1.60 13.15
C ILE A 69 -2.85 1.52 13.31
N ARG A 70 -2.16 1.16 12.24
CA ARG A 70 -0.69 1.06 12.19
C ARG A 70 -0.17 1.86 11.01
N GLN A 71 0.98 2.50 11.20
CA GLN A 71 1.62 3.30 10.15
C GLN A 71 2.78 2.53 9.52
N PHE A 72 2.85 2.57 8.19
CA PHE A 72 3.91 1.94 7.42
C PHE A 72 4.33 2.82 6.25
N GLU A 73 5.61 2.77 5.88
CA GLU A 73 6.10 3.37 4.65
C GLU A 73 5.50 2.69 3.42
N ALA A 74 5.20 3.47 2.38
CA ALA A 74 4.66 2.95 1.11
C ALA A 74 5.48 1.79 0.53
N GLU A 75 6.80 1.90 0.56
CA GLU A 75 7.72 0.92 -0.01
C GLU A 75 7.67 -0.45 0.68
N ARG A 76 7.22 -0.48 1.94
CA ARG A 76 7.02 -1.71 2.71
C ARG A 76 5.67 -2.36 2.43
N LEU A 77 4.85 -1.78 1.56
CA LEU A 77 3.50 -2.24 1.28
C LEU A 77 3.36 -2.78 -0.15
N GLN A 78 2.45 -3.73 -0.29
CA GLN A 78 2.05 -4.30 -1.57
C GLN A 78 0.53 -4.35 -1.65
N LYS A 79 -0.05 -4.00 -2.82
CA LYS A 79 -1.47 -4.12 -3.09
C LYS A 79 -1.84 -5.60 -3.17
N ILE A 80 -2.88 -6.00 -2.44
CA ILE A 80 -3.50 -7.33 -2.59
C ILE A 80 -4.77 -7.12 -3.42
N LEU A 81 -5.14 -8.08 -4.27
CA LEU A 81 -6.32 -8.04 -5.15
C LEU A 81 -7.53 -7.36 -4.48
#